data_AF-A0AAD4DUL0-F1
#
_entry.id   AF-A0AAD4DUL0-F1
#
_cell.length_a   1.000
_cell.length_b   1.000
_cell.length_c   1.000
_cell.angle_alpha   90.00
_cell.angle_beta   90.00
_cell.angle_gamma   90.00
#
_symmetry.space_group_name_H-M   'P 1'
#
loop_
_entity.id
_entity.type
_entity.pdbx_description
1 polymer ?
#
loop_
_entity_poly.entity_id
_entity_poly.type
_entity_poly.pdbx_seq_one_letter_code
_entity_poly.pdbx_strand_id
1 'polypeptide(L)'
;NISFLLLPPSFDYTNRANWQTVSQQIQEWLTTKVDTESSLWTWGCDVFWLAFVGAYPSFPTGKWPMWDPRIPLEGSFIEQWLEHSNDSSVDEEALAQDNVVRYIWNEFCKNTELFYPLPLIPLA
;
A
#
# COMPACT_ATOMS: atom_id res chain seq x y z
N ASN A 1 15.07 11.48 -0.91
CA ASN A 1 14.08 12.09 -0.01
C ASN A 1 12.75 11.37 -0.22
N ILE A 2 12.08 10.96 0.85
CA ILE A 2 10.82 10.18 0.84
C ILE A 2 9.67 11.19 1.00
N SER A 3 9.42 12.00 -0.04
CA SER A 3 8.47 13.11 0.05
C SER A 3 7.00 12.69 -0.10
N PHE A 4 6.75 11.53 -0.70
CA PHE A 4 5.39 11.01 -0.94
C PHE A 4 4.70 10.51 0.35
N LEU A 5 5.44 10.34 1.45
CA LEU A 5 4.87 10.00 2.75
C LEU A 5 4.36 11.22 3.53
N LEU A 6 4.66 12.44 3.09
CA LEU A 6 3.96 13.64 3.55
C LEU A 6 2.62 13.74 2.83
N LEU A 7 1.65 13.00 3.35
CA LEU A 7 0.29 12.99 2.83
C LEU A 7 -0.35 14.37 3.03
N PRO A 8 -1.19 14.83 2.08
CA PRO A 8 -1.90 16.09 2.24
C PRO A 8 -2.85 16.02 3.46
N PRO A 9 -3.14 17.15 4.14
CA PRO A 9 -4.13 17.20 5.23
C PRO A 9 -5.52 16.69 4.85
N SER A 10 -5.85 16.74 3.55
CA SER A 10 -7.09 16.21 2.98
C SER A 10 -7.03 14.73 2.62
N PHE A 11 -5.94 14.03 2.95
CA PHE A 11 -5.82 12.60 2.69
C PHE A 11 -6.86 11.85 3.52
N ASP A 12 -7.74 11.19 2.80
CA ASP A 12 -8.77 10.30 3.32
C ASP A 12 -8.44 8.88 2.87
N TYR A 13 -8.14 8.02 3.84
CA TYR A 13 -7.80 6.62 3.61
C TYR A 13 -9.00 5.79 3.14
N THR A 14 -10.23 6.30 3.25
CA THR A 14 -11.41 5.65 2.66
C THR A 14 -11.58 5.99 1.17
N ASN A 15 -10.88 7.00 0.69
CA ASN A 15 -10.95 7.46 -0.69
C ASN A 15 -9.90 6.76 -1.57
N ARG A 16 -10.38 5.95 -2.50
CA ARG A 16 -9.57 5.26 -3.51
C ARG A 16 -8.60 6.16 -4.28
N ALA A 17 -9.01 7.36 -4.68
CA ALA A 17 -8.18 8.25 -5.50
C ALA A 17 -6.93 8.73 -4.75
N ASN A 18 -7.03 8.85 -3.43
CA ASN A 18 -5.90 9.21 -2.59
C ASN A 18 -4.86 8.08 -2.57
N TRP A 19 -5.29 6.83 -2.39
CA TRP A 19 -4.41 5.66 -2.47
C TRP A 19 -3.81 5.45 -3.86
N GLN A 20 -4.56 5.70 -4.92
CA GLN A 20 -4.05 5.65 -6.30
C GLN A 20 -2.89 6.65 -6.49
N THR A 21 -3.04 7.85 -5.95
CA THR A 21 -1.99 8.88 -6.00
C THR A 21 -0.74 8.43 -5.25
N VAL A 22 -0.91 7.91 -4.02
CA VAL A 22 0.21 7.46 -3.18
C VAL A 22 0.94 6.27 -3.80
N SER A 23 0.21 5.23 -4.22
CA SER A 23 0.79 4.04 -4.87
C SER A 23 1.59 4.40 -6.13
N GLN A 24 1.07 5.32 -6.96
CA GLN A 24 1.80 5.82 -8.13
C GLN A 24 3.09 6.54 -7.75
N GLN A 25 3.06 7.42 -6.74
CA GLN A 25 4.25 8.13 -6.28
C GLN A 25 5.32 7.19 -5.69
N ILE A 26 4.90 6.15 -4.95
CA ILE A 26 5.82 5.12 -4.44
C ILE A 26 6.43 4.34 -5.61
N GLN A 27 5.63 3.94 -6.60
CA GLN A 27 6.11 3.22 -7.78
C GLN A 27 7.16 4.03 -8.55
N GLU A 28 6.90 5.32 -8.80
CA GLU A 28 7.86 6.22 -9.46
C GLU A 28 9.16 6.35 -8.66
N TRP A 29 9.06 6.45 -7.34
CA TRP A 29 10.24 6.54 -6.48
C TRP A 29 11.07 5.25 -6.50
N LEU A 30 10.43 4.09 -6.31
CA LEU A 30 11.09 2.78 -6.37
C LEU A 30 11.81 2.55 -7.70
N THR A 31 11.18 2.94 -8.80
CA THR A 31 11.65 2.64 -10.15
C THR A 31 12.67 3.64 -10.71
N THR A 32 12.85 4.79 -10.05
CA THR A 32 13.73 5.87 -10.57
C THR A 32 14.74 6.42 -9.58
N LYS A 33 14.56 6.23 -8.26
CA LYS A 33 15.37 6.89 -7.22
C LYS A 33 16.04 5.96 -6.23
N VAL A 34 15.64 4.70 -6.16
CA VAL A 34 16.11 3.76 -5.13
C VAL A 34 16.88 2.62 -5.79
N ASP A 35 17.98 2.21 -5.16
CA ASP A 35 18.75 1.03 -5.55
C ASP A 35 18.00 -0.24 -5.16
N THR A 36 17.82 -1.18 -6.10
CA THR A 36 17.02 -2.40 -5.93
C THR A 36 17.59 -3.34 -4.87
N GLU A 37 18.89 -3.28 -4.62
CA GLU A 37 19.56 -4.12 -3.61
C GLU A 37 19.48 -3.52 -2.19
N SER A 38 18.91 -2.33 -2.04
CA SER A 38 18.83 -1.65 -0.75
C SER A 38 17.65 -2.12 0.09
N SER A 39 17.83 -2.16 1.42
CA SER A 39 16.72 -2.40 2.35
C SER A 39 15.58 -1.39 2.23
N LEU A 40 15.91 -0.17 1.77
CA LEU A 40 14.95 0.88 1.49
C LEU A 40 14.04 0.54 0.30
N TRP A 41 14.55 -0.19 -0.69
CA TRP A 41 13.75 -0.67 -1.82
C TRP A 41 12.81 -1.78 -1.39
N THR A 42 13.30 -2.76 -0.60
CA THR A 42 12.47 -3.84 -0.05
C THR A 42 11.32 -3.27 0.79
N TRP A 43 11.63 -2.37 1.73
CA TRP A 43 10.62 -1.67 2.52
C TRP A 43 9.64 -0.88 1.63
N GLY A 44 10.16 -0.19 0.61
CA GLY A 44 9.32 0.58 -0.30
C GLY A 44 8.35 -0.29 -1.10
N CYS A 45 8.72 -1.52 -1.44
CA CYS A 45 7.83 -2.49 -2.09
C CYS A 45 6.68 -2.91 -1.17
N ASP A 46 6.95 -3.18 0.12
CA ASP A 46 5.90 -3.46 1.10
C ASP A 46 4.93 -2.27 1.23
N VAL A 47 5.46 -1.04 1.33
CA VAL A 47 4.64 0.18 1.40
C VAL A 47 3.85 0.42 0.10
N PHE A 48 4.43 0.10 -1.06
CA PHE A 48 3.72 0.13 -2.35
C PHE A 48 2.51 -0.81 -2.33
N TRP A 49 2.69 -2.06 -1.89
CA TRP A 49 1.61 -3.05 -1.89
C TRP A 49 0.48 -2.65 -0.95
N LEU A 50 0.79 -2.11 0.22
CA LEU A 50 -0.21 -1.55 1.14
C LEU A 50 -1.01 -0.43 0.47
N ALA A 51 -0.36 0.52 -0.19
CA ALA A 51 -1.04 1.60 -0.90
C ALA A 51 -1.86 1.10 -2.10
N PHE A 52 -1.33 0.13 -2.86
CA PHE A 52 -1.98 -0.43 -4.03
C PHE A 52 -3.25 -1.21 -3.61
N VAL A 53 -3.15 -2.10 -2.62
CA VAL A 53 -4.31 -2.82 -2.09
C VAL A 53 -5.31 -1.85 -1.44
N GLY A 54 -4.84 -0.76 -0.80
CA GLY A 54 -5.72 0.33 -0.34
C GLY A 54 -6.57 0.96 -1.46
N ALA A 55 -5.99 1.12 -2.65
CA ALA A 55 -6.71 1.59 -3.84
C ALA A 55 -7.58 0.50 -4.51
N TYR A 56 -7.22 -0.77 -4.35
CA TYR A 56 -7.88 -1.90 -4.99
C TYR A 56 -8.07 -3.08 -4.01
N PRO A 57 -8.97 -2.96 -3.01
CA PRO A 57 -9.08 -3.99 -1.95
C PRO A 57 -9.62 -5.35 -2.42
N SER A 58 -10.02 -5.47 -3.69
CA SER A 58 -10.40 -6.75 -4.31
C SER A 58 -9.24 -7.40 -5.07
N PHE A 59 -8.03 -6.84 -5.03
CA PHE A 59 -6.85 -7.49 -5.60
C PHE A 59 -6.64 -8.86 -4.93
N PRO A 60 -6.36 -9.95 -5.68
CA PRO A 60 -6.15 -10.02 -7.12
C PRO A 60 -7.42 -10.33 -7.94
N THR A 61 -8.55 -10.69 -7.31
CA THR A 61 -9.76 -11.22 -7.98
C THR A 61 -10.63 -10.15 -8.65
N GLY A 62 -10.40 -8.87 -8.35
CA GLY A 62 -11.14 -7.72 -8.88
C GLY A 62 -10.46 -7.00 -10.05
N LYS A 63 -10.85 -5.73 -10.25
CA LYS A 63 -10.27 -4.85 -11.29
C LYS A 63 -9.23 -3.91 -10.70
N TRP A 64 -8.04 -3.96 -11.27
CA TRP A 64 -6.89 -3.17 -10.88
C TRP A 64 -6.02 -2.85 -12.12
N PRO A 65 -5.27 -1.74 -12.12
CA PRO A 65 -4.37 -1.39 -13.22
C PRO A 65 -3.07 -2.18 -13.13
N MET A 66 -2.42 -2.44 -14.25
CA MET A 66 -1.06 -2.98 -14.21
C MET A 66 -0.13 -2.04 -13.44
N TRP A 67 0.74 -2.61 -12.61
CA TRP A 67 1.85 -1.92 -11.97
C TRP A 67 3.15 -2.17 -12.75
N ASP A 68 4.22 -1.46 -12.38
CA ASP A 68 5.54 -1.67 -12.98
C ASP A 68 6.12 -3.04 -12.56
N PRO A 69 6.43 -3.95 -13.50
CA PRO A 69 6.83 -5.33 -13.18
C PRO A 69 8.17 -5.43 -12.45
N ARG A 70 8.93 -4.33 -12.34
CA ARG A 70 10.12 -4.27 -11.48
C ARG A 70 9.77 -4.35 -10.01
N ILE A 71 8.53 -4.07 -9.62
CA ILE A 71 8.05 -4.25 -8.24
C ILE A 71 7.46 -5.67 -8.13
N PRO A 72 8.14 -6.60 -7.45
CA PRO A 72 7.71 -7.99 -7.36
C PRO A 72 6.52 -8.14 -6.42
N LEU A 73 5.72 -9.20 -6.62
CA LEU A 73 4.70 -9.66 -5.67
C LEU A 73 5.37 -10.42 -4.50
N GLU A 74 6.30 -9.75 -3.84
CA GLU A 74 7.09 -10.27 -2.72
C GLU A 74 7.03 -9.29 -1.57
N GLY A 75 7.08 -9.82 -0.36
CA GLY A 75 7.00 -9.01 0.85
C GLY A 75 5.93 -9.51 1.81
N SER A 76 6.17 -9.24 3.09
CA SER A 76 5.40 -9.86 4.18
C SER A 76 3.90 -9.59 4.09
N PHE A 77 3.51 -8.39 3.67
CA PHE A 77 2.11 -8.01 3.53
C PHE A 77 1.44 -8.67 2.32
N ILE A 78 2.05 -8.58 1.13
CA ILE A 78 1.40 -8.98 -0.12
C ILE A 78 1.29 -10.51 -0.22
N GLU A 79 2.26 -11.25 0.28
CA GLU A 79 2.23 -12.71 0.34
C GLU A 79 1.06 -13.20 1.20
N GLN A 80 0.92 -12.66 2.42
CA GLN A 80 -0.22 -12.96 3.30
C GLN A 80 -1.55 -12.58 2.66
N TRP A 81 -1.61 -11.40 2.02
CA TRP A 81 -2.82 -10.94 1.34
C TRP A 81 -3.28 -11.90 0.23
N LEU A 82 -2.32 -12.40 -0.57
CA LEU A 82 -2.59 -13.35 -1.66
C LEU A 82 -3.00 -14.73 -1.14
N GLU A 83 -2.42 -15.20 -0.03
CA GLU A 83 -2.81 -16.46 0.62
C GLU A 83 -4.29 -16.44 1.04
N HIS A 84 -4.73 -15.37 1.70
CA HIS A 84 -6.12 -15.22 2.13
C HIS A 84 -7.08 -15.07 0.94
N SER A 85 -6.62 -14.46 -0.16
CA SER A 85 -7.43 -14.28 -1.36
C SER A 85 -7.68 -15.57 -2.14
N ASN A 86 -6.82 -16.58 -1.96
CA ASN A 86 -6.95 -17.88 -2.62
C ASN A 86 -7.84 -18.85 -1.83
N ASP A 87 -8.12 -18.57 -0.55
CA ASP A 87 -9.01 -19.39 0.27
C ASP A 87 -10.47 -19.03 -0.02
N SER A 88 -11.04 -19.68 -1.04
CA SER A 88 -12.43 -19.51 -1.51
C SER A 88 -13.52 -19.88 -0.49
N SER A 89 -13.18 -20.11 0.77
CA SER A 89 -14.10 -20.55 1.82
C SER A 89 -14.59 -19.45 2.76
N VAL A 90 -14.16 -18.20 2.58
CA VAL A 90 -14.51 -17.10 3.50
C VAL A 90 -15.80 -16.41 3.05
N ASP A 91 -16.84 -16.58 3.88
CA ASP A 91 -18.16 -15.97 3.76
C ASP A 91 -18.08 -14.50 3.32
N GLU A 92 -18.85 -14.15 2.28
CA GLU A 92 -18.97 -12.81 1.66
C GLU A 92 -19.44 -11.70 2.65
N GLU A 93 -19.63 -12.02 3.93
CA GLU A 93 -20.22 -11.16 4.95
C GLU A 93 -19.20 -10.59 5.97
N ALA A 94 -17.95 -11.09 6.01
CA ALA A 94 -17.01 -10.77 7.10
C ALA A 94 -16.03 -9.59 6.86
N LEU A 95 -15.94 -9.06 5.64
CA LEU A 95 -15.10 -7.91 5.31
C LEU A 95 -15.96 -6.78 4.76
N ALA A 96 -16.73 -6.12 5.63
CA ALA A 96 -17.22 -4.79 5.31
C ALA A 96 -16.03 -3.97 4.78
N GLN A 97 -16.16 -3.40 3.58
CA GLN A 97 -15.10 -2.65 2.89
C GLN A 97 -14.35 -1.70 3.84
N ASP A 98 -15.07 -1.10 4.78
CA ASP A 98 -14.56 -0.21 5.82
C ASP A 98 -13.54 -0.88 6.77
N ASN A 99 -13.74 -2.16 7.13
CA ASN A 99 -12.82 -2.92 7.98
C ASN A 99 -11.49 -3.19 7.26
N VAL A 100 -11.57 -3.57 5.98
CA VAL A 100 -10.38 -3.83 5.15
C VAL A 100 -9.57 -2.55 4.97
N VAL A 101 -10.24 -1.47 4.58
CA VAL A 101 -9.58 -0.19 4.30
C VAL A 101 -8.98 0.41 5.57
N ARG A 102 -9.63 0.25 6.72
CA ARG A 102 -9.07 0.63 8.03
C ARG A 102 -7.87 -0.23 8.43
N TYR A 103 -7.92 -1.55 8.20
CA TYR A 103 -6.80 -2.45 8.43
C TYR A 103 -5.59 -2.04 7.60
N ILE A 104 -5.77 -1.82 6.29
CA ILE A 104 -4.72 -1.39 5.36
C ILE A 104 -4.13 -0.05 5.83
N TRP A 105 -4.95 0.91 6.22
CA TRP A 105 -4.45 2.19 6.75
C TRP A 105 -3.55 2.01 7.98
N ASN A 106 -3.96 1.16 8.94
CA ASN A 106 -3.14 0.91 10.13
C ASN A 106 -1.81 0.23 9.78
N GLU A 107 -1.82 -0.75 8.89
CA GLU A 107 -0.60 -1.43 8.44
C GLU A 107 0.31 -0.49 7.63
N PHE A 108 -0.26 0.40 6.81
CA PHE A 108 0.48 1.45 6.11
C PHE A 108 1.19 2.37 7.09
N CYS A 109 0.48 2.91 8.09
CA CYS A 109 1.09 3.75 9.13
C CYS A 109 2.26 3.03 9.83
N LYS A 110 2.03 1.81 10.33
CA LYS A 110 3.08 1.02 11.02
C LYS A 110 4.31 0.80 10.15
N ASN A 111 4.12 0.41 8.89
CA ASN A 111 5.24 0.17 7.98
C ASN A 111 5.99 1.45 7.66
N THR A 112 5.27 2.57 7.44
CA THR A 112 5.91 3.83 7.13
C THR A 112 6.77 4.38 8.26
N GLU A 113 6.38 4.18 9.52
CA GLU A 113 7.11 4.62 10.71
C GLU A 113 8.53 4.03 10.81
N LEU A 114 8.81 2.89 10.16
CA LEU A 114 10.13 2.24 10.17
C LEU A 114 11.24 3.10 9.55
N PHE A 115 10.91 3.84 8.49
CA PHE A 115 11.86 4.69 7.75
C PHE A 115 11.42 6.15 7.66
N TYR A 116 10.25 6.48 8.21
CA TYR A 116 9.68 7.82 8.23
C TYR A 116 8.96 8.07 9.57
N PRO A 117 9.69 8.45 10.64
CA PRO A 117 9.12 8.62 11.97
C PRO A 117 8.35 9.94 12.17
N LEU A 118 8.03 10.65 11.08
CA LEU A 118 7.25 11.88 11.13
C LEU A 118 5.78 11.57 10.86
N PRO A 119 4.83 12.38 11.38
CA PRO A 119 3.42 12.20 11.07
C PRO A 119 3.18 12.20 9.56
N LEU A 120 2.51 11.16 9.06
CA LEU A 120 2.15 11.06 7.64
C LEU A 120 1.27 12.22 7.20
N ILE A 121 0.34 12.65 8.07
CA ILE A 121 -0.50 13.82 7.85
C ILE A 121 0.03 14.93 8.75
N PRO A 122 0.58 16.02 8.19
CA PRO A 122 1.03 17.16 8.97
C PRO A 122 -0.14 17.78 9.74
N LEU A 123 0.07 18.11 11.02
CA LEU A 123 -0.85 18.95 11.76
C LEU A 123 -0.81 20.36 11.15
N ALA A 124 -1.99 20.88 10.80
CA ALA A 124 -2.16 22.24 10.27
C ALA A 124 -1.84 23.31 11.33
#